data_AF-A0A932E9Q2-F1
#
_entry.id   AF-A0A932E9Q2-F1
#
_cell.length_a   1.000
_cell.length_b   1.000
_cell.length_c   1.000
_cell.angle_alpha   90.00
_cell.angle_beta   90.00
_cell.angle_gamma   90.00
#
_symmetry.space_group_name_H-M   'P 1'
#
loop_
_entity.id
_entity.type
_entity.pdbx_description
1 polymer ?
#
loop_
_entity_poly.entity_id
_entity_poly.type
_entity_poly.pdbx_seq_one_letter_code
_entity_poly.pdbx_strand_id
1 'polypeptide(L)'
;MALPLKIRDLLVREAHLRLGREAIFPVYEAQRTARADLVRGKPGLFAARAAKDAFARELAEADEALRLLANGVAQLDRVEPHIRKLVIEAAEDHCRENHPEYLRALAVRAHRADWERCFVRFGEKVYGLTQALGNVRNMATSGYERARQVYSQGALQAFLIAIEAAKALEQEICFANDVADVQARLLRDTRMDALELPRLRNVSYSPWIAMLSSVPLSEAQPQFDRIIAELKAVFEQTIPALREQVRLADTSQGQALDSYVLRVLEAMREEAATLVNAEETEASVADSERMLGELAKKSALGRLAHV
;
A
#
# COMPACT_ATOMS: atom_id res chain seq x y z
N MET A 1 -22.85 16.87 8.41
CA MET A 1 -21.80 17.71 9.04
C MET A 1 -21.28 18.58 7.91
N ALA A 2 -21.26 19.90 8.03
CA ALA A 2 -20.96 20.75 6.86
C ALA A 2 -19.54 20.49 6.34
N LEU A 3 -19.39 20.20 5.05
CA LEU A 3 -18.08 20.01 4.41
C LEU A 3 -17.19 21.25 4.59
N PRO A 4 -15.89 21.08 4.92
CA PRO A 4 -14.95 22.18 4.88
C PRO A 4 -14.97 22.92 3.54
N LEU A 5 -14.89 24.25 3.56
CA LEU A 5 -15.03 25.08 2.35
C LEU A 5 -14.11 24.63 1.21
N LYS A 6 -12.83 24.36 1.53
CA LYS A 6 -11.83 23.94 0.55
C LYS A 6 -12.19 22.63 -0.16
N ILE A 7 -12.63 21.60 0.57
CA ILE A 7 -12.97 20.31 -0.04
C ILE A 7 -14.27 20.41 -0.83
N ARG A 8 -15.25 21.15 -0.31
CA ARG A 8 -16.53 21.41 -0.98
C ARG A 8 -16.31 22.08 -2.33
N ASP A 9 -15.49 23.14 -2.37
CA ASP A 9 -15.22 23.87 -3.61
C ASP A 9 -14.52 22.99 -4.66
N LEU A 10 -13.57 22.12 -4.23
CA LEU A 10 -12.91 21.16 -5.11
C LEU A 10 -13.89 20.09 -5.64
N LEU A 11 -14.78 19.59 -4.81
CA LEU A 11 -15.80 18.59 -5.19
C LEU A 11 -16.82 19.17 -6.19
N VAL A 12 -17.24 20.42 -5.99
CA VAL A 12 -18.12 21.11 -6.95
C VAL A 12 -17.42 21.26 -8.31
N ARG A 13 -16.15 21.68 -8.33
CA ARG A 13 -15.34 21.76 -9.56
C ARG A 13 -15.20 20.40 -10.24
N GLU A 14 -14.93 19.34 -9.47
CA GLU A 14 -14.87 17.97 -9.99
C GLU A 14 -16.20 17.56 -10.64
N ALA A 15 -17.33 17.88 -10.01
CA ALA A 15 -18.65 17.58 -10.54
C ALA A 15 -18.94 18.34 -11.85
N HIS A 16 -18.59 19.63 -11.95
CA HIS A 16 -18.70 20.37 -13.21
C HIS A 16 -17.81 19.82 -14.32
N LEU A 17 -16.58 19.38 -14.00
CA LEU A 17 -15.71 18.73 -14.99
C LEU A 17 -16.34 17.43 -15.51
N ARG A 18 -16.97 16.65 -14.62
CA ARG A 18 -17.72 15.45 -15.02
C ARG A 18 -18.92 15.79 -15.92
N LEU A 19 -19.74 16.76 -15.53
CA LEU A 19 -20.87 17.22 -16.34
C LEU A 19 -20.43 17.75 -17.71
N GLY A 20 -19.35 18.55 -17.75
CA GLY A 20 -18.77 19.05 -18.99
C GLY A 20 -18.30 17.93 -19.90
N ARG A 21 -17.67 16.89 -19.35
CA ARG A 21 -17.29 15.70 -20.11
C ARG A 21 -18.51 14.93 -20.62
N GLU A 22 -19.51 14.70 -19.78
CA GLU A 22 -20.76 14.03 -20.15
C GLU A 22 -21.51 14.77 -21.25
N ALA A 23 -21.45 16.11 -21.28
CA ALA A 23 -22.07 16.92 -22.33
C ALA A 23 -21.27 16.94 -23.64
N ILE A 24 -19.95 17.12 -23.58
CA ILE A 24 -19.11 17.36 -24.76
C ILE A 24 -18.71 16.05 -25.46
N PHE A 25 -18.37 15.01 -24.69
CA PHE A 25 -17.75 13.81 -25.25
C PHE A 25 -18.66 13.02 -26.20
N PRO A 26 -19.96 12.79 -25.91
CA PRO A 26 -20.86 12.12 -26.84
C PRO A 26 -21.05 12.92 -28.15
N VAL A 27 -21.15 14.25 -28.05
CA VAL A 27 -21.30 15.14 -29.22
C VAL A 27 -20.03 15.13 -30.07
N TYR A 28 -18.86 15.14 -29.43
CA TYR A 28 -17.56 15.01 -30.11
C TYR A 28 -17.47 13.71 -30.91
N GLU A 29 -17.82 12.56 -30.32
CA GLU A 29 -17.76 11.27 -31.00
C GLU A 29 -18.78 11.14 -32.14
N ALA A 30 -20.00 11.67 -31.94
CA ALA A 30 -21.01 11.74 -32.99
C ALA A 30 -20.53 12.59 -34.17
N GLN A 31 -19.99 13.79 -33.90
CA GLN A 31 -19.47 14.69 -34.93
C GLN A 31 -18.25 14.10 -35.66
N ARG A 32 -17.37 13.40 -34.93
CA ARG A 32 -16.23 12.68 -35.50
C ARG A 32 -16.68 11.60 -36.48
N THR A 33 -17.73 10.86 -36.12
CA THR A 33 -18.32 9.82 -36.96
C THR A 33 -19.01 10.42 -38.18
N ALA A 34 -19.85 11.44 -37.99
CA ALA A 34 -20.55 12.14 -39.07
C ALA A 34 -19.57 12.73 -40.10
N ARG A 35 -18.46 13.33 -39.64
CA ARG A 35 -17.37 13.79 -40.51
C ARG A 35 -16.73 12.64 -41.29
N ALA A 36 -16.47 11.51 -40.65
CA ALA A 36 -15.90 10.34 -41.32
C ALA A 36 -16.84 9.81 -42.42
N ASP A 37 -18.15 9.78 -42.17
CA ASP A 37 -19.17 9.37 -43.13
C ASP A 37 -19.28 10.37 -44.29
N LEU A 38 -19.24 11.68 -44.01
CA LEU A 38 -19.18 12.73 -45.02
C LEU A 38 -17.99 12.52 -45.97
N VAL A 39 -16.79 12.28 -45.42
CA VAL A 39 -15.58 12.02 -46.21
C VAL A 39 -15.71 10.74 -47.07
N ARG A 40 -16.40 9.70 -46.59
CA ARG A 40 -16.69 8.50 -47.40
C ARG A 40 -17.68 8.80 -48.53
N GLY A 41 -18.64 9.69 -48.29
CA GLY A 41 -19.62 10.18 -49.27
C GLY A 41 -19.09 11.21 -50.28
N LYS A 42 -17.76 11.37 -50.37
CA LYS A 42 -17.11 12.38 -51.23
C LYS A 42 -17.62 12.32 -52.67
N PRO A 43 -18.02 13.46 -53.28
CA PRO A 43 -18.44 13.52 -54.67
C PRO A 43 -17.34 13.00 -55.61
N GLY A 44 -17.74 12.19 -56.60
CA GLY A 44 -16.82 11.67 -57.61
C GLY A 44 -16.15 12.78 -58.44
N LEU A 45 -15.05 12.43 -59.13
CA LEU A 45 -14.25 13.38 -59.93
C LEU A 45 -15.08 14.10 -61.01
N PHE A 46 -16.15 13.47 -61.51
CA PHE A 46 -17.05 14.03 -62.54
C PHE A 46 -18.32 14.70 -61.97
N ALA A 47 -18.45 14.83 -60.65
CA ALA A 47 -19.59 15.51 -60.05
C ALA A 47 -19.65 17.00 -60.44
N ALA A 48 -20.87 17.53 -60.52
CA ALA A 48 -21.12 18.94 -60.83
C ALA A 48 -20.39 19.86 -59.83
N ARG A 49 -19.94 21.03 -60.31
CA ARG A 49 -19.20 22.01 -59.48
C ARG A 49 -19.96 22.40 -58.21
N ALA A 50 -21.28 22.61 -58.33
CA ALA A 50 -22.13 22.92 -57.19
C ALA A 50 -22.12 21.83 -56.10
N ALA A 51 -22.06 20.55 -56.48
CA ALA A 51 -22.00 19.44 -55.51
C ALA A 51 -20.63 19.35 -54.82
N LYS A 52 -19.55 19.68 -55.54
CA LYS A 52 -18.19 19.77 -54.96
C LYS A 52 -18.07 20.96 -54.01
N ASP A 53 -18.65 22.10 -54.36
CA ASP A 53 -18.65 23.31 -53.54
C ASP A 53 -19.51 23.13 -52.27
N ALA A 54 -20.67 22.47 -52.37
CA ALA A 54 -21.51 22.14 -51.23
C ALA A 54 -20.79 21.19 -50.25
N PHE A 55 -20.19 20.11 -50.77
CA PHE A 55 -19.38 19.18 -49.97
C PHE A 55 -18.22 19.90 -49.27
N ALA A 56 -17.52 20.81 -49.96
CA ALA A 56 -16.40 21.55 -49.37
C ALA A 56 -16.83 22.45 -48.20
N ARG A 57 -18.03 23.08 -48.28
CA ARG A 57 -18.59 23.88 -47.20
C ARG A 57 -19.01 23.02 -46.01
N GLU A 58 -19.75 21.94 -46.28
CA GLU A 58 -20.20 21.01 -45.25
C GLU A 58 -19.02 20.36 -44.51
N LEU A 59 -17.94 20.02 -45.23
CA LEU A 59 -16.72 19.51 -44.63
C LEU A 59 -16.02 20.58 -43.77
N ALA A 60 -15.95 21.83 -44.22
CA ALA A 60 -15.35 22.92 -43.45
C ALA A 60 -16.13 23.23 -42.17
N GLU A 61 -17.46 23.22 -42.22
CA GLU A 61 -18.33 23.37 -41.04
C GLU A 61 -18.14 22.20 -40.07
N ALA A 62 -18.07 20.97 -40.58
CA ALA A 62 -17.81 19.79 -39.76
C ALA A 62 -16.41 19.80 -39.13
N ASP A 63 -15.39 20.25 -39.87
CA ASP A 63 -14.02 20.42 -39.37
C ASP A 63 -13.95 21.47 -38.26
N GLU A 64 -14.62 22.62 -38.43
CA GLU A 64 -14.64 23.68 -37.41
C GLU A 64 -15.39 23.27 -36.15
N ALA A 65 -16.55 22.62 -36.29
CA ALA A 65 -17.29 22.08 -35.16
C ALA A 65 -16.47 21.02 -34.40
N LEU A 66 -15.80 20.11 -35.12
CA LEU A 66 -14.95 19.10 -34.52
C LEU A 66 -13.73 19.73 -33.82
N ARG A 67 -13.14 20.79 -34.38
CA ARG A 67 -12.04 21.54 -33.77
C ARG A 67 -12.44 22.17 -32.44
N LEU A 68 -13.62 22.80 -32.37
CA LEU A 68 -14.13 23.40 -31.14
C LEU A 68 -14.38 22.33 -30.05
N LEU A 69 -15.03 21.23 -30.41
CA LEU A 69 -15.29 20.11 -29.50
C LEU A 69 -13.98 19.46 -29.02
N ALA A 70 -13.01 19.26 -29.92
CA ALA A 70 -11.70 18.72 -29.58
C ALA A 70 -10.94 19.61 -28.59
N ASN A 71 -11.02 20.94 -28.74
CA ASN A 71 -10.43 21.87 -27.78
C ASN A 71 -11.07 21.76 -26.39
N GLY A 72 -12.40 21.62 -26.33
CA GLY A 72 -13.12 21.39 -25.08
C GLY A 72 -12.72 20.09 -24.39
N VAL A 73 -12.64 18.98 -25.14
CA VAL A 73 -12.14 17.69 -24.61
C VAL A 73 -10.70 17.83 -24.12
N ALA A 74 -9.82 18.47 -24.90
CA ALA A 74 -8.43 18.69 -24.51
C ALA A 74 -8.28 19.60 -23.28
N GLN A 75 -9.22 20.51 -23.02
CA GLN A 75 -9.25 21.29 -21.79
C GLN A 75 -9.61 20.40 -20.59
N LEU A 76 -10.65 19.57 -20.72
CA LEU A 76 -11.07 18.65 -19.67
C LEU A 76 -9.97 17.63 -19.34
N ASP A 77 -9.32 17.06 -20.35
CA ASP A 77 -8.21 16.11 -20.18
C ASP A 77 -7.00 16.73 -19.47
N ARG A 78 -6.80 18.05 -19.60
CA ARG A 78 -5.75 18.77 -18.87
C ARG A 78 -6.13 19.05 -17.42
N VAL A 79 -7.38 19.42 -17.14
CA VAL A 79 -7.79 19.91 -15.81
C VAL A 79 -8.21 18.78 -14.87
N GLU A 80 -8.99 17.82 -15.35
CA GLU A 80 -9.63 16.79 -14.54
C GLU A 80 -8.67 15.94 -13.70
N PRO A 81 -7.53 15.44 -14.22
CA PRO A 81 -6.61 14.63 -13.44
C PRO A 81 -6.02 15.38 -12.23
N HIS A 82 -5.80 16.68 -12.39
CA HIS A 82 -5.23 17.52 -11.33
C HIS A 82 -6.26 17.84 -10.25
N ILE A 83 -7.49 18.19 -10.64
CA ILE A 83 -8.58 18.41 -9.66
C ILE A 83 -8.87 17.11 -8.90
N ARG A 84 -8.96 15.97 -9.60
CA ARG A 84 -9.17 14.66 -8.96
C ARG A 84 -8.10 14.35 -7.92
N LYS A 85 -6.83 14.63 -8.24
CA LYS A 85 -5.72 14.48 -7.29
C LYS A 85 -5.90 15.37 -6.05
N LEU A 86 -6.20 16.65 -6.23
CA LEU A 86 -6.42 17.59 -5.13
C LEU A 86 -7.63 17.19 -4.25
N VAL A 87 -8.68 16.65 -4.86
CA VAL A 87 -9.86 16.13 -4.16
C VAL A 87 -9.50 14.93 -3.28
N ILE A 88 -8.73 13.97 -3.80
CA ILE A 88 -8.27 12.80 -3.04
C ILE A 88 -7.38 13.23 -1.86
N GLU A 89 -6.42 14.12 -2.10
CA GLU A 89 -5.54 14.66 -1.05
C GLU A 89 -6.36 15.38 0.04
N ALA A 90 -7.32 16.23 -0.36
CA ALA A 90 -8.18 16.92 0.59
C ALA A 90 -9.09 15.96 1.37
N ALA A 91 -9.56 14.88 0.74
CA ALA A 91 -10.35 13.85 1.42
C ALA A 91 -9.52 13.06 2.43
N GLU A 92 -8.25 12.76 2.10
CA GLU A 92 -7.32 12.15 3.05
C GLU A 92 -7.06 13.08 4.25
N ASP A 93 -6.79 14.36 4.00
CA ASP A 93 -6.61 15.37 5.05
C ASP A 93 -7.86 15.44 5.96
N HIS A 94 -9.05 15.43 5.37
CA HIS A 94 -10.31 15.40 6.11
C HIS A 94 -10.42 14.15 7.01
N CYS A 95 -10.05 12.97 6.48
CA CYS A 95 -10.03 11.74 7.26
C CYS A 95 -9.03 11.82 8.42
N ARG A 96 -7.85 12.39 8.20
CA ARG A 96 -6.84 12.59 9.26
C ARG A 96 -7.32 13.52 10.36
N GLU A 97 -8.05 14.58 10.02
CA GLU A 97 -8.52 15.57 11.00
C GLU A 97 -9.77 15.10 11.75
N ASN A 98 -10.68 14.38 11.10
CA ASN A 98 -12.03 14.16 11.61
C ASN A 98 -12.37 12.69 11.91
N HIS A 99 -11.52 11.73 11.49
CA HIS A 99 -11.80 10.29 11.62
C HIS A 99 -10.72 9.61 12.49
N PRO A 100 -10.91 9.52 13.82
CA PRO A 100 -9.94 8.91 14.74
C PRO A 100 -9.60 7.45 14.42
N GLU A 101 -10.50 6.70 13.81
CA GLU A 101 -10.24 5.34 13.30
C GLU A 101 -9.25 5.34 12.11
N TYR A 102 -9.28 6.35 11.25
CA TYR A 102 -8.34 6.47 10.13
C TYR A 102 -6.93 6.80 10.64
N LEU A 103 -6.83 7.75 11.57
CA LEU A 103 -5.55 8.04 12.25
C LEU A 103 -4.97 6.83 12.98
N ARG A 104 -5.82 6.07 13.69
CA ARG A 104 -5.38 4.83 14.34
C ARG A 104 -4.88 3.82 13.34
N ALA A 105 -5.58 3.60 12.22
CA ALA A 105 -5.13 2.70 11.18
C ALA A 105 -3.80 3.14 10.52
N LEU A 106 -3.58 4.45 10.34
CA LEU A 106 -2.28 4.97 9.91
C LEU A 106 -1.17 4.66 10.92
N ALA A 107 -1.44 4.82 12.22
CA ALA A 107 -0.49 4.46 13.27
C ALA A 107 -0.20 2.95 13.28
N VAL A 108 -1.21 2.11 13.04
CA VAL A 108 -1.03 0.66 12.93
C VAL A 108 -0.04 0.29 11.84
N ARG A 109 -0.15 0.93 10.67
CA ARG A 109 0.74 0.67 9.53
C ARG A 109 2.21 0.97 9.86
N ALA A 110 2.48 1.91 10.78
CA ALA A 110 3.83 2.22 11.23
C ALA A 110 4.52 1.03 11.95
N HIS A 111 3.75 0.10 12.55
CA HIS A 111 4.31 -1.08 13.21
C HIS A 111 5.03 -2.05 12.27
N ARG A 112 4.84 -1.93 10.95
CA ARG A 112 5.62 -2.71 9.96
C ARG A 112 7.12 -2.52 10.15
N ALA A 113 7.58 -1.29 10.36
CA ALA A 113 9.01 -1.00 10.48
C ALA A 113 9.62 -1.65 11.74
N ASP A 114 8.83 -1.74 12.81
CA ASP A 114 9.23 -2.44 14.03
C ASP A 114 9.27 -3.95 13.79
N TRP A 115 8.37 -4.46 12.95
CA TRP A 115 8.29 -5.85 12.57
C TRP A 115 9.47 -6.33 11.71
N GLU A 116 9.89 -5.53 10.73
CA GLU A 116 11.09 -5.82 9.94
C GLU A 116 12.34 -5.87 10.82
N ARG A 117 12.44 -4.97 11.82
CA ARG A 117 13.51 -4.99 12.81
C ARG A 117 13.48 -6.25 13.67
N CYS A 118 12.30 -6.76 14.04
CA CYS A 118 12.16 -8.03 14.74
C CYS A 118 12.72 -9.20 13.94
N PHE A 119 12.50 -9.28 12.62
CA PHE A 119 13.05 -10.39 11.82
C PHE A 119 14.56 -10.41 11.75
N VAL A 120 15.19 -9.23 11.71
CA VAL A 120 16.66 -9.14 11.72
C VAL A 120 17.20 -9.71 13.03
N ARG A 121 16.69 -9.23 14.17
CA ARG A 121 17.10 -9.71 15.49
C ARG A 121 16.78 -11.19 15.68
N PHE A 122 15.60 -11.63 15.26
CA PHE A 122 15.18 -13.03 15.31
C PHE A 122 16.14 -13.93 14.52
N GLY A 123 16.51 -13.52 13.30
CA GLY A 123 17.51 -14.24 12.49
C GLY A 123 18.88 -14.33 13.18
N GLU A 124 19.34 -13.23 13.79
CA GLU A 124 20.57 -13.22 14.60
C GLU A 124 20.50 -14.19 15.78
N LYS A 125 19.36 -14.24 16.50
CA LYS A 125 19.17 -15.16 17.63
C LYS A 125 19.10 -16.63 17.20
N VAL A 126 18.42 -16.93 16.09
CA VAL A 126 18.38 -18.29 15.50
C VAL A 126 19.80 -18.73 15.14
N TYR A 127 20.59 -17.87 14.50
CA TYR A 127 21.98 -18.15 14.16
C TYR A 127 22.84 -18.38 15.41
N GLY A 128 22.75 -17.48 16.40
CA GLY A 128 23.49 -17.59 17.66
C GLY A 128 23.18 -18.88 18.43
N LEU A 129 21.89 -19.26 18.52
CA LEU A 129 21.50 -20.53 19.13
C LEU A 129 22.03 -21.73 18.35
N THR A 130 21.96 -21.69 17.01
CA THR A 130 22.48 -22.78 16.17
C THR A 130 23.99 -22.99 16.38
N GLN A 131 24.76 -21.91 16.48
CA GLN A 131 26.20 -21.99 16.80
C GLN A 131 26.45 -22.54 18.21
N ALA A 132 25.70 -22.07 19.21
CA ALA A 132 25.82 -22.54 20.59
C ALA A 132 25.50 -24.05 20.69
N LEU A 133 24.47 -24.53 20.00
CA LEU A 133 24.12 -25.95 19.94
C LEU A 133 25.19 -26.79 19.24
N GLY A 134 25.78 -26.29 18.14
CA GLY A 134 26.91 -26.93 17.48
C GLY A 134 28.10 -27.11 18.43
N ASN A 135 28.40 -26.08 19.23
CA ASN A 135 29.45 -26.15 20.25
C ASN A 135 29.10 -27.16 21.35
N VAL A 136 27.88 -27.11 21.89
CA VAL A 136 27.40 -28.09 22.89
C VAL A 136 27.54 -29.51 22.36
N ARG A 137 27.10 -29.80 21.13
CA ARG A 137 27.19 -31.14 20.54
C ARG A 137 28.63 -31.67 20.52
N ASN A 138 29.58 -30.82 20.18
CA ASN A 138 31.01 -31.17 20.11
C ASN A 138 31.62 -31.35 21.52
N MET A 139 31.31 -30.44 22.45
CA MET A 139 31.80 -30.51 23.83
C MET A 139 31.18 -31.67 24.61
N ALA A 140 29.89 -31.93 24.41
CA ALA A 140 29.18 -33.07 24.99
C ALA A 140 29.78 -34.39 24.51
N THR A 141 30.16 -34.50 23.23
CA THR A 141 30.75 -35.75 22.71
C THR A 141 32.18 -35.97 23.21
N SER A 142 33.02 -34.92 23.22
CA SER A 142 34.43 -35.01 23.63
C SER A 142 34.62 -35.04 25.15
N GLY A 143 33.70 -34.45 25.90
CA GLY A 143 33.76 -34.31 27.36
C GLY A 143 32.91 -35.31 28.14
N TYR A 144 32.40 -36.37 27.53
CA TYR A 144 31.52 -37.32 28.23
C TYR A 144 32.26 -38.54 28.79
N GLU A 145 32.17 -38.73 30.11
CA GLU A 145 32.72 -39.89 30.79
C GLU A 145 31.72 -41.06 30.75
N ARG A 146 31.85 -41.96 29.77
CA ARG A 146 30.90 -43.05 29.53
C ARG A 146 30.68 -43.98 30.74
N ALA A 147 31.73 -44.24 31.51
CA ALA A 147 31.67 -45.12 32.67
C ALA A 147 30.79 -44.55 33.80
N ARG A 148 30.75 -43.22 33.94
CA ARG A 148 29.95 -42.52 34.95
C ARG A 148 28.67 -41.90 34.39
N GLN A 149 28.55 -41.83 33.06
CA GLN A 149 27.48 -41.14 32.35
C GLN A 149 27.37 -39.66 32.71
N VAL A 150 28.51 -38.98 32.86
CA VAL A 150 28.57 -37.57 33.28
C VAL A 150 29.29 -36.72 32.23
N TYR A 151 28.77 -35.51 32.02
CA TYR A 151 29.41 -34.48 31.21
C TYR A 151 30.53 -33.77 31.98
N SER A 152 31.61 -33.42 31.30
CA SER A 152 32.66 -32.57 31.86
C SER A 152 32.14 -31.17 32.19
N GLN A 153 32.83 -30.46 33.08
CA GLN A 153 32.53 -29.07 33.41
C GLN A 153 32.51 -28.16 32.16
N GLY A 154 33.40 -28.40 31.18
CA GLY A 154 33.40 -27.66 29.92
C GLY A 154 32.14 -27.90 29.07
N ALA A 155 31.65 -29.13 29.04
CA ALA A 155 30.39 -29.45 28.36
C ALA A 155 29.19 -28.83 29.08
N LEU A 156 29.15 -28.87 30.40
CA LEU A 156 28.11 -28.20 31.21
C LEU A 156 28.12 -26.68 30.99
N GLN A 157 29.30 -26.05 30.89
CA GLN A 157 29.40 -24.62 30.57
C GLN A 157 28.86 -24.31 29.17
N ALA A 158 29.13 -25.17 28.19
CA ALA A 158 28.57 -25.02 26.85
C ALA A 158 27.03 -25.10 26.88
N PHE A 159 26.45 -26.02 27.66
CA PHE A 159 25.00 -26.11 27.84
C PHE A 159 24.41 -24.80 28.38
N LEU A 160 25.04 -24.19 29.40
CA LEU A 160 24.58 -22.92 29.96
C LEU A 160 24.56 -21.80 28.89
N ILE A 161 25.59 -21.72 28.06
CA ILE A 161 25.65 -20.74 26.96
C ILE A 161 24.51 -20.98 25.94
N ALA A 162 24.24 -22.24 25.57
CA ALA A 162 23.15 -22.56 24.66
C ALA A 162 21.76 -22.28 25.27
N ILE A 163 21.60 -22.51 26.58
CA ILE A 163 20.37 -22.16 27.32
C ILE A 163 20.15 -20.64 27.31
N GLU A 164 21.18 -19.83 27.51
CA GLU A 164 21.09 -18.37 27.43
C GLU A 164 20.75 -17.89 26.02
N ALA A 165 21.39 -18.46 24.98
CA ALA A 165 21.05 -18.16 23.60
C ALA A 165 19.59 -18.53 23.26
N ALA A 166 19.10 -19.65 23.80
CA ALA A 166 17.72 -20.07 23.65
C ALA A 166 16.73 -19.11 24.33
N LYS A 167 17.03 -18.67 25.56
CA LYS A 167 16.22 -17.65 26.25
C LYS A 167 16.16 -16.35 25.45
N ALA A 168 17.27 -15.92 24.86
CA ALA A 168 17.30 -14.71 24.02
C ALA A 168 16.44 -14.87 22.76
N LEU A 169 16.42 -16.06 22.14
CA LEU A 169 15.53 -16.36 21.01
C LEU A 169 14.05 -16.35 21.43
N GLU A 170 13.73 -16.99 22.56
CA GLU A 170 12.37 -17.03 23.11
C GLU A 170 11.85 -15.62 23.45
N GLN A 171 12.69 -14.76 24.02
CA GLN A 171 12.34 -13.36 24.28
C GLN A 171 12.00 -12.59 23.01
N GLU A 172 12.75 -12.81 21.92
CA GLU A 172 12.43 -12.18 20.63
C GLU A 172 11.13 -12.73 20.05
N ILE A 173 10.83 -14.02 20.22
CA ILE A 173 9.53 -14.60 19.84
C ILE A 173 8.38 -13.94 20.60
N CYS A 174 8.51 -13.79 21.93
CA CYS A 174 7.51 -13.13 22.76
C CYS A 174 7.32 -11.66 22.36
N PHE A 175 8.42 -10.91 22.26
CA PHE A 175 8.38 -9.51 21.84
C PHE A 175 7.69 -9.36 20.49
N ALA A 176 8.02 -10.24 19.55
CA ALA A 176 7.38 -10.25 18.27
C ALA A 176 5.86 -10.45 18.46
N ASN A 177 5.46 -11.56 19.08
CA ASN A 177 4.05 -11.88 19.28
C ASN A 177 3.27 -10.77 20.02
N ASP A 178 3.89 -10.02 20.93
CA ASP A 178 3.29 -8.86 21.59
C ASP A 178 2.99 -7.71 20.62
N VAL A 179 3.88 -7.40 19.67
CA VAL A 179 3.62 -6.38 18.63
C VAL A 179 2.48 -6.84 17.72
N ALA A 180 2.45 -8.12 17.35
CA ALA A 180 1.34 -8.68 16.57
C ALA A 180 0.01 -8.57 17.35
N ASP A 181 0.01 -8.80 18.65
CA ASP A 181 -1.17 -8.64 19.52
C ASP A 181 -1.65 -7.18 19.62
N VAL A 182 -0.72 -6.24 19.76
CA VAL A 182 -1.03 -4.81 19.77
C VAL A 182 -1.63 -4.40 18.41
N GLN A 183 -1.04 -4.85 17.31
CA GLN A 183 -1.51 -4.58 15.96
C GLN A 183 -2.92 -5.13 15.74
N ALA A 184 -3.16 -6.40 16.08
CA ALA A 184 -4.46 -7.05 15.95
C ALA A 184 -5.54 -6.35 16.77
N ARG A 185 -5.21 -5.93 18.01
CA ARG A 185 -6.12 -5.15 18.84
C ARG A 185 -6.50 -3.82 18.19
N LEU A 186 -5.52 -3.07 17.69
CA LEU A 186 -5.77 -1.79 17.05
C LEU A 186 -6.57 -1.93 15.75
N LEU A 187 -6.34 -2.98 14.95
CA LEU A 187 -7.16 -3.27 13.77
C LEU A 187 -8.63 -3.56 14.12
N ARG A 188 -8.88 -4.34 15.17
CA ARG A 188 -10.26 -4.61 15.62
C ARG A 188 -11.01 -3.32 15.96
N ASP A 189 -10.30 -2.34 16.52
CA ASP A 189 -10.88 -1.05 16.91
C ASP A 189 -11.12 -0.10 15.71
N THR A 190 -10.50 -0.32 14.55
CA THR A 190 -10.64 0.53 13.35
C THR A 190 -11.77 0.08 12.43
N ARG A 191 -12.28 -1.15 12.59
CA ARG A 191 -13.27 -1.80 11.69
C ARG A 191 -12.83 -1.84 10.22
N MET A 192 -11.53 -1.76 9.96
CA MET A 192 -10.97 -1.92 8.62
C MET A 192 -10.70 -3.40 8.35
N ASP A 193 -11.04 -3.86 7.15
CA ASP A 193 -10.76 -5.22 6.71
C ASP A 193 -9.30 -5.30 6.23
N ALA A 194 -8.40 -5.51 7.18
CA ALA A 194 -6.97 -5.59 6.93
C ALA A 194 -6.36 -6.82 7.61
N LEU A 195 -5.36 -7.42 6.97
CA LEU A 195 -4.68 -8.59 7.52
C LEU A 195 -3.86 -8.25 8.77
N GLU A 196 -3.92 -9.15 9.74
CA GLU A 196 -3.09 -9.12 10.95
C GLU A 196 -1.64 -9.49 10.65
N LEU A 197 -0.71 -9.03 11.49
CA LEU A 197 0.68 -9.47 11.42
C LEU A 197 0.78 -10.96 11.81
N PRO A 198 1.65 -11.74 11.16
CA PRO A 198 1.78 -13.15 11.45
C PRO A 198 2.42 -13.36 12.82
N ARG A 199 2.14 -14.50 13.44
CA ARG A 199 2.74 -14.89 14.72
C ARG A 199 3.92 -15.82 14.53
N LEU A 200 4.89 -15.73 15.44
CA LEU A 200 5.93 -16.73 15.59
C LEU A 200 5.42 -17.87 16.47
N ARG A 201 5.78 -19.10 16.12
CA ARG A 201 5.47 -20.28 16.93
C ARG A 201 6.22 -20.19 18.26
N ASN A 202 5.49 -20.29 19.37
CA ASN A 202 6.10 -20.41 20.69
C ASN A 202 6.75 -21.78 20.83
N VAL A 203 8.08 -21.81 20.95
CA VAL A 203 8.86 -23.02 21.20
C VAL A 203 9.78 -22.75 22.39
N SER A 204 9.73 -23.65 23.39
CA SER A 204 10.54 -23.55 24.61
C SER A 204 11.86 -24.32 24.45
N TYR A 205 12.79 -23.74 23.69
CA TYR A 205 14.14 -24.29 23.48
C TYR A 205 14.98 -24.34 24.76
N SER A 206 14.87 -23.35 25.65
CA SER A 206 15.68 -23.27 26.87
C SER A 206 15.42 -24.45 27.81
N PRO A 207 14.16 -24.77 28.18
CA PRO A 207 13.87 -25.96 28.98
C PRO A 207 14.27 -27.25 28.27
N TRP A 208 14.10 -27.32 26.95
CA TRP A 208 14.49 -28.49 26.17
C TRP A 208 15.99 -28.73 26.26
N ILE A 209 16.82 -27.70 26.05
CA ILE A 209 18.29 -27.82 26.13
C ILE A 209 18.75 -28.10 27.57
N ALA A 210 18.09 -27.51 28.57
CA ALA A 210 18.40 -27.78 29.99
C ALA A 210 18.11 -29.23 30.39
N MET A 211 17.07 -29.84 29.82
CA MET A 211 16.83 -31.27 30.01
C MET A 211 17.97 -32.11 29.44
N LEU A 212 18.54 -31.73 28.29
CA LEU A 212 19.61 -32.49 27.62
C LEU A 212 20.91 -32.57 28.43
N SER A 213 21.18 -31.61 29.31
CA SER A 213 22.36 -31.69 30.20
C SER A 213 22.20 -32.75 31.31
N SER A 214 20.99 -33.26 31.51
CA SER A 214 20.65 -34.21 32.57
C SER A 214 20.43 -35.64 32.07
N VAL A 215 20.52 -35.87 30.76
CA VAL A 215 20.32 -37.19 30.13
C VAL A 215 21.63 -37.73 29.53
N PRO A 216 21.76 -39.06 29.36
CA PRO A 216 22.92 -39.66 28.72
C PRO A 216 23.15 -39.14 27.30
N LEU A 217 24.40 -39.12 26.86
CA LEU A 217 24.79 -38.63 25.52
C LEU A 217 24.02 -39.32 24.38
N SER A 218 23.74 -40.62 24.52
CA SER A 218 22.98 -41.40 23.53
C SER A 218 21.55 -40.89 23.33
N GLU A 219 20.95 -40.30 24.36
CA GLU A 219 19.62 -39.69 24.29
C GLU A 219 19.70 -38.22 23.87
N ALA A 220 20.74 -37.51 24.28
CA ALA A 220 20.94 -36.10 23.93
C ALA A 220 21.28 -35.86 22.45
N GLN A 221 22.12 -36.72 21.86
CA GLN A 221 22.57 -36.59 20.46
C GLN A 221 21.43 -36.45 19.43
N PRO A 222 20.44 -37.37 19.37
CA PRO A 222 19.35 -37.23 18.40
C PRO A 222 18.50 -35.99 18.64
N GLN A 223 18.42 -35.49 19.88
CA GLN A 223 17.69 -34.27 20.20
C GLN A 223 18.45 -33.02 19.71
N PHE A 224 19.79 -32.98 19.80
CA PHE A 224 20.56 -31.89 19.20
C PHE A 224 20.35 -31.81 17.70
N ASP A 225 20.42 -32.93 17.00
CA ASP A 225 20.23 -32.96 15.55
C ASP A 225 18.81 -32.52 15.18
N ARG A 226 17.81 -32.90 15.98
CA ARG A 226 16.42 -32.44 15.82
C ARG A 226 16.30 -30.92 15.99
N ILE A 227 16.85 -30.34 17.07
CA ILE A 227 16.76 -28.90 17.32
C ILE A 227 17.52 -28.12 16.22
N ILE A 228 18.71 -28.58 15.82
CA ILE A 228 19.49 -27.94 14.76
C ILE A 228 18.75 -27.99 13.42
N ALA A 229 18.13 -29.12 13.08
CA ALA A 229 17.33 -29.25 11.86
C ALA A 229 16.10 -28.31 11.89
N GLU A 230 15.44 -28.19 13.05
CA GLU A 230 14.32 -27.28 13.24
C GLU A 230 14.76 -25.81 13.07
N LEU A 231 15.86 -25.39 13.68
CA LEU A 231 16.39 -24.03 13.55
C LEU A 231 16.81 -23.70 12.11
N LYS A 232 17.38 -24.68 11.39
CA LYS A 232 17.66 -24.53 9.95
C LYS A 232 16.38 -24.34 9.15
N ALA A 233 15.35 -25.15 9.39
CA ALA A 233 14.06 -24.99 8.72
C ALA A 233 13.39 -23.64 9.05
N VAL A 234 13.54 -23.15 10.29
CA VAL A 234 13.09 -21.81 10.67
C VAL A 234 13.80 -20.75 9.83
N PHE A 235 15.12 -20.83 9.71
CA PHE A 235 15.91 -19.85 8.97
C PHE A 235 15.64 -19.89 7.45
N GLU A 236 15.61 -21.08 6.86
CA GLU A 236 15.52 -21.28 5.41
C GLU A 236 14.09 -21.13 4.87
N GLN A 237 13.07 -21.48 5.66
CA GLN A 237 11.69 -21.55 5.19
C GLN A 237 10.77 -20.58 5.96
N THR A 238 10.85 -20.58 7.29
CA THR A 238 9.90 -19.83 8.12
C THR A 238 10.15 -18.32 8.04
N ILE A 239 11.39 -17.86 8.16
CA ILE A 239 11.71 -16.42 8.07
C ILE A 239 11.29 -15.83 6.71
N PRO A 240 11.63 -16.43 5.55
CA PRO A 240 11.14 -15.93 4.26
C PRO A 240 9.61 -15.92 4.14
N ALA A 241 8.95 -16.99 4.58
CA ALA A 241 7.49 -17.07 4.54
C ALA A 241 6.81 -15.99 5.41
N LEU A 242 7.36 -15.72 6.60
CA LEU A 242 6.85 -14.67 7.47
C LEU A 242 7.09 -13.26 6.91
N ARG A 243 8.23 -13.01 6.27
CA ARG A 243 8.48 -11.75 5.56
C ARG A 243 7.45 -11.50 4.47
N GLU A 244 7.08 -12.54 3.72
CA GLU A 244 6.05 -12.42 2.69
C GLU A 244 4.67 -12.15 3.29
N GLN A 245 4.29 -12.83 4.37
CA GLN A 245 3.02 -12.57 5.08
C GLN A 245 2.93 -11.12 5.57
N VAL A 246 4.04 -10.54 6.00
CA VAL A 246 4.11 -9.14 6.47
C VAL A 246 3.97 -8.15 5.32
N ARG A 247 4.59 -8.46 4.17
CA ARG A 247 4.41 -7.68 2.95
C ARG A 247 2.95 -7.70 2.49
N LEU A 248 2.30 -8.86 2.57
CA LEU A 248 0.87 -8.99 2.27
C LEU A 248 0.01 -8.20 3.27
N ALA A 249 0.35 -8.23 4.56
CA ALA A 249 -0.36 -7.45 5.58
C ALA A 249 -0.25 -5.94 5.36
N ASP A 250 0.93 -5.42 5.01
CA ASP A 250 1.11 -3.99 4.69
C ASP A 250 0.34 -3.59 3.42
N THR A 251 0.37 -4.45 2.39
CA THR A 251 -0.39 -4.21 1.16
C THR A 251 -1.90 -4.15 1.45
N SER A 252 -2.40 -5.11 2.23
CA SER A 252 -3.81 -5.18 2.64
C SER A 252 -4.21 -3.95 3.48
N GLN A 253 -3.37 -3.53 4.43
CA GLN A 253 -3.63 -2.31 5.22
C GLN A 253 -3.63 -1.05 4.36
N GLY A 254 -2.70 -0.92 3.41
CA GLY A 254 -2.69 0.18 2.44
C GLY A 254 -3.98 0.23 1.63
N GLN A 255 -4.42 -0.91 1.09
CA GLN A 255 -5.68 -1.01 0.36
C GLN A 255 -6.91 -0.67 1.22
N ALA A 256 -6.92 -1.08 2.49
CA ALA A 256 -8.01 -0.77 3.41
C ALA A 256 -8.08 0.73 3.73
N LEU A 257 -6.93 1.39 3.93
CA LEU A 257 -6.84 2.85 4.10
C LEU A 257 -7.34 3.60 2.86
N ASP A 258 -6.88 3.20 1.67
CA ASP A 258 -7.29 3.82 0.41
C ASP A 258 -8.80 3.64 0.18
N SER A 259 -9.32 2.43 0.40
CA SER A 259 -10.75 2.13 0.28
C SER A 259 -11.58 2.95 1.28
N TYR A 260 -11.06 3.18 2.48
CA TYR A 260 -11.72 4.02 3.48
C TYR A 260 -11.82 5.47 2.99
N VAL A 261 -10.73 6.06 2.51
CA VAL A 261 -10.72 7.43 1.96
C VAL A 261 -11.68 7.54 0.78
N LEU A 262 -11.68 6.56 -0.12
CA LEU A 262 -12.59 6.56 -1.27
C LEU A 262 -14.06 6.52 -0.85
N ARG A 263 -14.43 5.71 0.13
CA ARG A 263 -15.81 5.66 0.65
C ARG A 263 -16.22 6.99 1.30
N VAL A 264 -15.34 7.61 2.07
CA VAL A 264 -15.62 8.93 2.65
C VAL A 264 -15.76 9.96 1.53
N LEU A 265 -14.86 9.94 0.54
CA LEU A 265 -14.91 10.80 -0.63
C LEU A 265 -16.22 10.65 -1.43
N GLU A 266 -16.71 9.42 -1.63
CA GLU A 266 -17.99 9.18 -2.29
C GLU A 266 -19.16 9.83 -1.55
N ALA A 267 -19.24 9.68 -0.22
CA ALA A 267 -20.26 10.35 0.57
C ALA A 267 -20.15 11.89 0.46
N MET A 268 -18.93 12.44 0.45
CA MET A 268 -18.72 13.88 0.28
C MET A 268 -19.11 14.37 -1.14
N ARG A 269 -18.88 13.55 -2.17
CA ARG A 269 -19.33 13.84 -3.55
C ARG A 269 -20.84 13.88 -3.66
N GLU A 270 -21.56 12.99 -2.98
CA GLU A 270 -23.02 13.00 -2.95
C GLU A 270 -23.57 14.30 -2.33
N GLU A 271 -22.97 14.76 -1.22
CA GLU A 271 -23.34 16.03 -0.60
C GLU A 271 -23.04 17.22 -1.54
N ALA A 272 -21.84 17.26 -2.14
CA ALA A 272 -21.45 18.33 -3.04
C ALA A 272 -22.27 18.38 -4.33
N ALA A 273 -22.76 17.25 -4.83
CA ALA A 273 -23.58 17.19 -6.04
C ALA A 273 -24.87 18.03 -5.93
N THR A 274 -25.41 18.20 -4.71
CA THR A 274 -26.59 19.04 -4.46
C THR A 274 -26.36 20.54 -4.67
N LEU A 275 -25.09 20.95 -4.75
CA LEU A 275 -24.68 22.36 -4.88
C LEU A 275 -24.34 22.74 -6.33
N VAL A 276 -24.37 21.79 -7.26
CA VAL A 276 -23.92 21.97 -8.64
C VAL A 276 -25.05 22.53 -9.49
N ASN A 277 -24.82 23.68 -10.12
CA ASN A 277 -25.73 24.25 -11.12
C ASN A 277 -25.21 24.00 -12.53
N ALA A 278 -25.92 23.19 -13.33
CA ALA A 278 -25.46 22.82 -14.68
C ALA A 278 -25.17 24.03 -15.59
N GLU A 279 -25.91 25.14 -15.41
CA GLU A 279 -25.76 26.38 -16.20
C GLU A 279 -24.38 27.04 -16.00
N GLU A 280 -23.70 26.77 -14.89
CA GLU A 280 -22.41 27.38 -14.54
C GLU A 280 -21.21 26.53 -14.98
N THR A 281 -21.45 25.40 -15.66
CA THR A 281 -20.41 24.41 -15.95
C THR A 281 -19.26 24.95 -16.78
N GLU A 282 -19.54 25.71 -17.84
CA GLU A 282 -18.48 26.29 -18.69
C GLU A 282 -17.60 27.27 -17.90
N ALA A 283 -18.23 28.17 -17.12
CA ALA A 283 -17.52 29.12 -16.29
C ALA A 283 -16.66 28.43 -15.22
N SER A 284 -17.19 27.36 -14.60
CA SER A 284 -16.51 26.59 -13.56
C SER A 284 -15.32 25.79 -14.10
N VAL A 285 -15.42 25.23 -15.31
CA VAL A 285 -14.31 24.55 -16.00
C VAL A 285 -13.18 25.53 -16.29
N ALA A 286 -13.51 26.70 -16.85
CA ALA A 286 -12.52 27.74 -17.18
C ALA A 286 -11.85 28.31 -15.91
N ASP A 287 -12.61 28.51 -14.84
CA ASP A 287 -12.06 28.97 -13.56
C ASP A 287 -11.15 27.92 -12.91
N SER A 288 -11.48 26.63 -13.07
CA SER A 288 -10.65 25.52 -12.57
C SER A 288 -9.30 25.45 -13.29
N GLU A 289 -9.27 25.68 -14.61
CA GLU A 289 -8.01 25.80 -15.36
C GLU A 289 -7.17 26.99 -14.87
N ARG A 290 -7.80 28.15 -14.64
CA ARG A 290 -7.14 29.35 -14.11
C ARG A 290 -6.52 29.09 -12.75
N MET A 291 -7.28 28.49 -11.83
CA MET A 291 -6.83 28.12 -10.49
C MET A 291 -5.59 27.23 -10.53
N LEU A 292 -5.59 26.19 -11.38
CA LEU A 292 -4.43 25.31 -11.55
C LEU A 292 -3.21 26.07 -12.10
N GLY A 293 -3.43 26.98 -13.06
CA GLY A 293 -2.37 27.85 -13.58
C GLY A 293 -1.74 28.74 -12.51
N GLU A 294 -2.54 29.28 -11.59
CA GLU A 294 -2.04 30.08 -10.46
C GLU A 294 -1.28 29.25 -9.42
N LEU A 295 -1.77 28.04 -9.10
CA LEU A 295 -1.09 27.10 -8.21
C LEU A 295 0.27 26.70 -8.77
N ALA A 296 0.34 26.40 -10.08
CA ALA A 296 1.59 26.07 -10.76
C ALA A 296 2.60 27.22 -10.67
N LYS A 297 2.17 28.46 -10.93
CA LYS A 297 3.01 29.67 -10.79
C LYS A 297 3.55 29.85 -9.38
N LYS A 298 2.70 29.71 -8.35
CA LYS A 298 3.13 29.79 -6.94
C LYS A 298 4.15 28.70 -6.60
N SER A 299 3.96 27.47 -7.09
CA SER A 299 4.89 26.37 -6.85
C SER A 299 6.23 26.52 -7.57
N ALA A 300 6.25 27.18 -8.74
CA ALA A 300 7.47 27.44 -9.51
C ALA A 300 8.25 28.63 -8.93
N LEU A 301 7.55 29.70 -8.54
CA LEU A 301 8.14 30.86 -7.87
C LEU A 301 8.68 30.49 -6.48
N GLY A 302 7.98 29.63 -5.73
CA GLY A 302 8.47 29.09 -4.45
C GLY A 302 9.73 28.23 -4.60
N ARG A 303 9.90 27.53 -5.73
CA ARG A 303 11.13 26.79 -6.05
C ARG A 303 12.30 27.72 -6.45
N LEU A 304 12.02 28.87 -7.05
CA LEU A 304 13.03 29.87 -7.40
C LEU A 304 13.45 30.75 -6.21
N ALA A 305 12.66 30.83 -5.14
CA ALA A 305 12.99 31.58 -3.92
C ALA A 305 13.90 30.81 -2.94
N HIS A 306 14.17 29.53 -3.21
CA HIS A 306 15.03 28.65 -2.41
C HIS A 306 16.31 28.21 -3.15
N VAL A 307 16.66 28.90 -4.24
CA VAL A 307 17.95 28.81 -4.95
C VAL A 307 18.70 30.12 -4.74
#